data_AF-A0A537NJC3-F1
#
_entry.id   AF-A0A537NJC3-F1
#
_cell.length_a   1.000
_cell.length_b   1.000
_cell.length_c   1.000
_cell.angle_alpha   90.00
_cell.angle_beta   90.00
_cell.angle_gamma   90.00
#
_symmetry.space_group_name_H-M   'P 1'
#
loop_
_entity.id
_entity.type
_entity.pdbx_description
1 polymer ?
#
loop_
_entity_poly.entity_id
_entity_poly.type
_entity_poly.pdbx_seq_one_letter_code
_entity_poly.pdbx_strand_id
1 'polypeptide(L)' 'QDAIGLATEAPARFLGIADRLGRLAPGYRGDMVALDPDAIRVLATWVAGKECARMEATSPV' A
#
# COMPACT_ATOMS: atom_id res chain seq x y z
N GLN A 1 -12.56 -12.86 -5.46
CA GLN A 1 -12.26 -11.57 -4.81
C GLN A 1 -10.78 -11.58 -4.47
N ASP A 2 -10.02 -10.53 -4.76
CA ASP A 2 -8.58 -10.50 -4.47
C ASP A 2 -8.29 -9.86 -3.08
N ALA A 3 -7.21 -10.30 -2.45
CA ALA A 3 -6.83 -9.82 -1.12
C ALA A 3 -6.48 -8.32 -1.12
N ILE A 4 -5.95 -7.82 -2.23
CA ILE A 4 -5.57 -6.41 -2.39
C ILE A 4 -6.79 -5.50 -2.37
N GLY A 5 -7.85 -5.82 -3.12
CA GLY A 5 -9.08 -5.02 -3.14
C GLY A 5 -9.77 -4.98 -1.78
N LEU A 6 -9.72 -6.09 -1.02
CA LEU A 6 -10.23 -6.16 0.35
C LEU A 6 -9.42 -5.31 1.34
N ALA A 7 -8.11 -5.18 1.13
CA ALA A 7 -7.22 -4.40 2.00
C ALA A 7 -7.14 -2.90 1.63
N THR A 8 -7.56 -2.52 0.42
CA THR A 8 -7.38 -1.15 -0.10
C THR A 8 -8.70 -0.48 -0.45
N GLU A 9 -9.32 -0.88 -1.56
CA GLU A 9 -10.47 -0.19 -2.12
C GLU A 9 -11.77 -0.42 -1.35
N ALA A 10 -12.04 -1.64 -0.89
CA ALA A 10 -13.25 -1.98 -0.17
C ALA A 10 -13.45 -1.11 1.10
N PRO A 11 -12.47 -0.99 2.02
CA PRO A 11 -12.61 -0.11 3.19
C PRO A 11 -12.69 1.37 2.79
N ALA A 12 -11.97 1.82 1.75
CA ALA A 12 -12.08 3.20 1.29
C ALA A 12 -13.48 3.54 0.76
N ARG A 13 -14.13 2.60 0.05
CA ARG A 13 -15.52 2.76 -0.40
C ARG A 13 -16.49 2.77 0.77
N PHE A 14 -16.32 1.84 1.72
CA PHE A 14 -17.16 1.77 2.91
C PHE A 14 -17.11 3.08 3.71
N LEU A 15 -15.94 3.69 3.82
CA LEU A 15 -15.73 4.97 4.51
C LEU A 15 -16.07 6.21 3.66
N GLY A 16 -16.45 6.06 2.39
CA GLY A 16 -16.77 7.18 1.50
C GLY A 16 -15.57 8.06 1.10
N ILE A 17 -14.36 7.50 1.10
CA ILE A 17 -13.10 8.20 0.79
C ILE A 17 -12.36 7.60 -0.43
N ALA A 18 -13.05 6.75 -1.20
CA ALA A 18 -12.51 6.07 -2.38
C ALA A 18 -12.25 6.99 -3.58
N ASP A 19 -12.60 8.28 -3.50
CA ASP A 19 -12.25 9.32 -4.47
C ASP A 19 -10.78 9.76 -4.36
N ARG A 20 -10.13 9.47 -3.22
CA ARG A 20 -8.75 9.90 -2.94
C ARG A 20 -7.85 8.82 -2.33
N LEU A 21 -8.39 7.68 -1.90
CA LEU A 21 -7.67 6.57 -1.25
C LEU A 21 -8.11 5.20 -1.79
N GLY A 22 -7.29 4.18 -1.54
CA GLY A 22 -7.60 2.78 -1.90
C GLY A 22 -7.25 2.39 -3.34
N ARG A 23 -6.67 3.30 -4.13
CA ARG A 23 -6.18 3.04 -5.49
C ARG A 23 -4.86 3.78 -5.74
N LEU A 24 -4.00 3.17 -6.56
CA LEU A 24 -2.82 3.81 -7.12
C LEU A 24 -3.16 4.38 -8.50
N ALA A 25 -3.53 5.65 -8.55
CA ALA A 25 -3.89 6.35 -9.78
C ALA A 25 -3.60 7.86 -9.66
N PRO A 26 -3.39 8.58 -10.78
CA PRO A 26 -3.26 10.03 -10.75
C PRO A 26 -4.44 10.71 -10.05
N GLY A 27 -4.16 11.72 -9.22
CA GLY A 27 -5.17 12.44 -8.42
C GLY A 27 -5.49 11.80 -7.07
N TYR A 28 -5.04 10.58 -6.80
CA TYR A 28 -5.19 9.92 -5.50
C TYR A 28 -3.98 10.24 -4.61
N ARG A 29 -4.16 10.10 -3.30
CA ARG A 29 -3.06 10.26 -2.35
C ARG A 29 -2.04 9.13 -2.54
N GLY A 30 -0.75 9.49 -2.58
CA GLY A 30 0.37 8.55 -2.69
C GLY A 30 0.67 7.81 -1.39
N ASP A 31 -0.32 7.13 -0.82
CA ASP A 31 -0.14 6.19 0.30
C ASP A 31 0.10 4.80 -0.29
N MET A 32 1.31 4.26 -0.07
CA MET A 32 1.79 3.08 -0.78
C MET A 32 2.58 2.15 0.13
N VAL A 33 2.56 0.87 -0.19
CA VAL A 33 3.36 -0.18 0.45
C VAL A 33 4.00 -1.02 -0.64
N ALA A 34 5.32 -1.15 -0.62
CA ALA A 34 6.04 -2.11 -1.45
C ALA A 34 6.11 -3.44 -0.70
N LEU A 35 5.70 -4.53 -1.35
CA LEU A 35 5.67 -5.86 -0.79
C LEU A 35 6.54 -6.80 -1.63
N ASP A 36 7.26 -7.68 -0.96
CA ASP A 36 7.78 -8.90 -1.57
C ASP A 36 6.58 -9.80 -1.92
N PRO A 37 6.39 -10.18 -3.20
CA PRO A 37 5.21 -10.94 -3.62
C PRO A 37 5.22 -12.39 -3.12
N ASP A 38 6.39 -12.97 -2.83
CA ASP A 38 6.52 -14.36 -2.42
C ASP A 38 6.43 -14.52 -0.90
N ALA A 39 7.08 -13.61 -0.16
CA ALA A 39 7.15 -13.64 1.31
C ALA A 39 6.10 -12.76 2.00
N ILE A 40 5.39 -11.90 1.26
CA ILE A 40 4.46 -10.88 1.79
C ILE A 40 5.15 -9.98 2.84
N ARG A 41 6.47 -9.77 2.67
CA ARG A 41 7.27 -8.89 3.52
C ARG A 41 7.15 -7.46 3.03
N VAL A 42 6.95 -6.51 3.93
CA VAL A 42 7.00 -5.08 3.59
C VAL A 42 8.46 -4.68 3.32
N LEU A 43 8.70 -4.06 2.17
CA LEU A 43 10.01 -3.56 1.71
C LEU A 43 10.17 -2.05 1.96
N ALA A 44 9.10 -1.28 1.75
CA ALA A 44 9.06 0.14 2.03
C ALA A 44 7.61 0.65 2.13
N THR A 45 7.44 1.83 2.73
CA THR A 45 6.15 2.51 2.86
C THR A 45 6.26 3.99 2.52
N TRP A 46 5.18 4.54 1.95
CA TRP A 46 5.04 5.95 1.65
C TRP A 46 3.73 6.48 2.20
N VAL A 47 3.77 7.70 2.75
CA VAL A 47 2.58 8.45 3.16
C VAL A 47 2.61 9.81 2.47
N ALA A 48 1.51 10.15 1.78
CA ALA A 48 1.38 11.35 0.97
C ALA A 48 2.55 11.58 -0.01
N GLY A 49 3.04 10.49 -0.61
CA GLY A 49 4.16 10.51 -1.58
C GLY A 49 5.54 10.63 -0.96
N LYS A 50 5.67 10.68 0.37
CA LYS A 50 6.95 10.72 1.07
C LYS A 50 7.28 9.35 1.66
N GLU A 51 8.49 8.88 1.45
CA GLU A 51 8.96 7.62 2.05
C GLU A 51 9.05 7.79 3.57
N CYS A 52 8.40 6.89 4.31
CA CYS A 52 8.35 6.92 5.78
C CYS A 52 9.25 5.87 6.41
N ALA A 53 9.32 4.69 5.81
CA ALA A 53 10.16 3.59 6.28
C ALA A 53 10.60 2.72 5.11
N ARG A 54 11.85 2.25 5.20
CA ARG A 54 12.43 1.23 4.33
C ARG A 54 12.94 0.12 5.22
N MET A 55 12.62 -1.12 4.86
CA MET A 55 13.13 -2.28 5.57
C MET A 55 14.47 -2.62 4.96
N GLU A 56 15.50 -2.66 5.79
CA GLU A 56 16.78 -3.22 5.38
C GLU A 56 16.56 -4.68 5.02
N ALA A 57 17.19 -5.13 3.93
CA ALA A 57 17.16 -6.53 3.58
C ALA A 57 17.81 -7.31 4.72
N THR A 58 17.01 -7.93 5.58
CA THR A 58 17.51 -9.00 6.44
C THR A 58 18.06 -10.05 5.48
N SER A 59 19.40 -10.09 5.38
CA SER A 59 20.14 -11.09 4.62
C SER A 59 19.60 -12.46 5.04
N PRO A 60 19.12 -13.29 4.09
CA PRO A 60 18.75 -14.65 4.44
C PRO A 60 20.04 -15.37 4.86
N VAL A 61 20.08 -15.82 6.12
CA VAL A 61 20.98 -16.91 6.55
C VAL A 61 20.57 -18.19 5.86
#